data_AF-A0A6S5KDQ8-F1
#
_entry.id   AF-A0A6S5KDQ8-F1
#
_cell.length_a   1.000
_cell.length_b   1.000
_cell.length_c   1.000
_cell.angle_alpha   90.00
_cell.angle_beta   90.00
_cell.angle_gamma   90.00
#
_symmetry.space_group_name_H-M   'P 1'
#
loop_
_entity.id
_entity.type
_entity.pdbx_description
1 polymer ?
#
loop_
_entity_poly.entity_id
_entity_poly.type
_entity_poly.pdbx_seq_one_letter_code
_entity_poly.pdbx_strand_id
1 'polypeptide(L)'
;MVLALPLLRANGGNCLKPDEVAERPVRYRQSWRDVRNAFGEDTRQIAVMHPELTLRFDHQNNSDYLTCPVARLQQDSQGSWQLDETFLPPLLTIQGSRWLVTQLEQLLTQLRVRLCRLMAMRRESNERMADFAVADVSLFWLLNALNSAEPVLGQFQRNLQSPPERLYPELSRLAGSLLTFSLEHQVSAIPVWQHEQLNAVFPPLFDLLGDLLEASLPSRVVALSLDYDPRLHFWQARLHDPRLREGADYYLSVRSPIPVAQLQEQFPRQCKVGSPDHVRGIVNSSRVGVPLTPLRHVPAAIPLRLENQYFSLDLSHPLATEMLQSGTCMFYVPGMLGEPELELFAVLRT
;
A
#
# COMPACT_ATOMS: atom_id res chain seq x y z
N MET A 1 -21.24 13.52 -23.15
CA MET A 1 -21.16 13.66 -24.63
C MET A 1 -20.74 12.34 -25.20
N VAL A 2 -21.28 12.00 -26.37
CA VAL A 2 -21.00 10.76 -27.08
C VAL A 2 -20.57 11.06 -28.50
N LEU A 3 -19.65 10.24 -29.02
CA LEU A 3 -19.37 10.16 -30.45
C LEU A 3 -20.38 9.19 -31.06
N ALA A 4 -21.12 9.65 -32.06
CA ALA A 4 -22.21 8.91 -32.66
C ALA A 4 -21.93 8.63 -34.14
N LEU A 5 -22.11 7.37 -34.55
CA LEU A 5 -21.99 6.89 -35.92
C LEU A 5 -23.31 6.24 -36.33
N PRO A 6 -23.98 6.65 -37.42
CA PRO A 6 -25.24 6.04 -37.83
C PRO A 6 -25.13 4.52 -38.04
N LEU A 7 -26.18 3.79 -37.66
CA LEU A 7 -26.27 2.35 -37.83
C LEU A 7 -26.16 1.95 -39.32
N LEU A 8 -25.49 0.82 -39.58
CA LEU A 8 -25.44 0.23 -40.91
C LEU A 8 -26.78 -0.47 -41.20
N ARG A 9 -27.44 -0.12 -42.30
CA ARG A 9 -28.72 -0.72 -42.69
C ARG A 9 -28.52 -1.81 -43.74
N ALA A 10 -29.09 -2.98 -43.52
CA ALA A 10 -28.95 -4.12 -44.44
C ALA A 10 -29.62 -3.88 -45.80
N ASN A 11 -30.66 -3.05 -45.86
CA ASN A 11 -31.39 -2.73 -47.09
C ASN A 11 -30.72 -1.65 -47.96
N GLY A 12 -29.49 -1.25 -47.66
CA GLY A 12 -28.73 -0.27 -48.43
C GLY A 12 -29.00 1.19 -48.06
N GLY A 13 -28.56 2.11 -48.92
CA GLY A 13 -28.64 3.55 -48.65
C GLY A 13 -27.74 4.01 -47.50
N ASN A 14 -26.56 3.40 -47.36
CA ASN A 14 -25.60 3.69 -46.30
C ASN A 14 -24.56 4.75 -46.68
N CYS A 15 -24.55 5.22 -47.93
CA CYS A 15 -23.60 6.20 -48.44
C CYS A 15 -24.34 7.30 -49.21
N LEU A 16 -24.17 8.55 -48.80
CA LEU A 16 -24.66 9.72 -49.51
C LEU A 16 -23.65 10.18 -50.56
N LYS A 17 -24.11 10.77 -51.66
CA LYS A 17 -23.25 11.55 -52.55
C LYS A 17 -22.79 12.84 -51.86
N PRO A 18 -21.73 13.52 -52.36
CA PRO A 18 -21.15 14.69 -51.69
C PRO A 18 -22.17 15.76 -51.27
N ASP A 19 -23.13 16.08 -52.14
CA ASP A 19 -24.10 17.15 -51.93
C ASP A 19 -25.52 16.66 -51.58
N GLU A 20 -25.68 15.36 -51.33
CA GLU A 20 -26.98 14.81 -50.95
C GLU A 20 -27.33 15.19 -49.50
N VAL A 21 -28.55 15.70 -49.32
CA VAL A 21 -29.13 15.97 -48.00
C VAL A 21 -29.70 14.68 -47.44
N ALA A 22 -29.31 14.35 -46.22
CA ALA A 22 -29.77 13.15 -45.56
C ALA A 22 -31.17 13.37 -44.96
N GLU A 23 -32.17 12.60 -45.41
CA GLU A 23 -33.50 12.59 -44.77
C GLU A 23 -33.49 11.86 -43.41
N ARG A 24 -32.44 11.08 -43.16
CA ARG A 24 -32.20 10.28 -41.96
C ARG A 24 -30.70 10.16 -41.72
N PRO A 25 -30.25 9.73 -40.53
CA PRO A 25 -28.84 9.45 -40.31
C PRO A 25 -28.31 8.39 -41.29
N VAL A 26 -27.25 8.71 -42.04
CA VAL A 26 -26.60 7.82 -43.01
C VAL A 26 -25.13 7.68 -42.64
N ARG A 27 -24.63 6.44 -42.64
CA ARG A 27 -23.34 6.08 -42.04
C ARG A 27 -22.13 6.66 -42.74
N TYR A 28 -22.20 6.83 -44.06
CA TYR A 28 -21.09 7.30 -44.88
C TYR A 28 -21.51 8.43 -45.82
N ARG A 29 -20.53 9.25 -46.20
CA ARG A 29 -20.61 10.17 -47.34
C ARG A 29 -19.46 9.92 -48.29
N GLN A 30 -19.77 9.90 -49.57
CA GLN A 30 -18.78 9.81 -50.64
C GLN A 30 -17.97 11.10 -50.66
N SER A 31 -16.65 10.95 -50.73
CA SER A 31 -15.71 12.04 -51.03
C SER A 31 -14.76 11.59 -52.13
N TRP A 32 -14.43 12.50 -53.05
CA TRP A 32 -13.43 12.22 -54.07
C TRP A 32 -12.05 12.56 -53.52
N ARG A 33 -11.11 11.61 -53.61
CA ARG A 33 -9.72 11.82 -53.21
C ARG A 33 -8.79 11.46 -54.35
N ASP A 34 -7.78 12.29 -54.54
CA ASP A 34 -6.63 12.00 -55.38
C ASP A 34 -5.77 10.95 -54.67
N VAL A 35 -5.78 9.73 -55.20
CA VAL A 35 -5.00 8.60 -54.68
C VAL A 35 -3.81 8.37 -55.59
N ARG A 36 -2.60 8.56 -55.04
CA ARG A 36 -1.34 8.30 -55.73
C ARG A 36 -1.12 6.81 -55.90
N ASN A 37 -0.67 6.41 -57.08
CA ASN A 37 -0.26 5.04 -57.34
C ASN A 37 1.02 4.69 -56.54
N ALA A 38 1.04 3.51 -55.91
CA ALA A 38 2.19 3.05 -55.14
C ALA A 38 3.35 2.54 -56.02
N PHE A 39 3.11 2.24 -57.29
CA PHE A 39 4.08 1.66 -58.24
C PHE A 39 4.49 2.61 -59.37
N GLY A 40 3.89 3.80 -59.43
CA GLY A 40 4.10 4.77 -60.49
C GLY A 40 3.95 6.21 -60.01
N GLU A 41 4.04 7.15 -60.93
CA GLU A 41 3.91 8.58 -60.64
C GLU A 41 2.49 9.13 -60.87
N ASP A 42 1.58 8.32 -61.41
CA ASP A 42 0.21 8.73 -61.67
C ASP A 42 -0.64 8.83 -60.40
N THR A 43 -1.61 9.72 -60.44
CA THR A 43 -2.60 9.96 -59.39
C THR A 43 -3.99 9.90 -60.02
N ARG A 44 -4.95 9.30 -59.32
CA ARG A 44 -6.32 9.14 -59.82
C ARG A 44 -7.34 9.55 -58.78
N GLN A 45 -8.44 10.12 -59.24
CA GLN A 45 -9.59 10.37 -58.38
C GLN A 45 -10.35 9.07 -58.11
N ILE A 46 -10.43 8.74 -56.82
CA ILE A 46 -11.17 7.59 -56.32
C ILE A 46 -12.25 8.09 -55.35
N ALA A 47 -13.48 7.61 -55.55
CA ALA A 47 -14.56 7.82 -54.61
C ALA A 47 -14.31 6.96 -53.36
N VAL A 48 -14.15 7.62 -52.21
CA VAL A 48 -13.96 6.96 -50.91
C VAL A 48 -15.13 7.25 -49.97
N MET A 49 -15.46 6.30 -49.12
CA MET A 49 -16.49 6.44 -48.10
C MET A 49 -15.90 7.06 -46.84
N HIS A 50 -16.42 8.22 -46.42
CA HIS A 50 -16.06 8.88 -45.17
C HIS A 50 -17.16 8.63 -44.12
N PRO A 51 -16.84 8.12 -42.91
CA PRO A 51 -17.82 7.96 -41.85
C PRO A 51 -18.42 9.31 -41.42
N GLU A 52 -19.74 9.38 -41.33
CA GLU A 52 -20.48 10.55 -40.85
C GLU A 52 -20.56 10.52 -39.32
N LEU A 53 -19.44 10.85 -38.68
CA LEU A 53 -19.33 10.94 -37.23
C LEU A 53 -19.88 12.27 -36.73
N THR A 54 -20.71 12.22 -35.69
CA THR A 54 -21.27 13.42 -35.05
C THR A 54 -21.06 13.39 -33.56
N LEU A 55 -20.81 14.55 -32.95
CA LEU A 55 -20.83 14.70 -31.50
C LEU A 55 -22.25 14.99 -31.04
N ARG A 56 -22.72 14.21 -30.07
CA ARG A 56 -24.08 14.28 -29.55
C ARG A 56 -24.07 14.29 -28.03
N PHE A 57 -25.18 14.72 -27.44
CA PHE A 57 -25.40 14.53 -26.01
C PHE A 57 -26.05 13.17 -25.76
N ASP A 58 -25.75 12.60 -24.60
CA ASP A 58 -26.25 11.29 -24.21
C ASP A 58 -27.78 11.28 -24.05
N HIS A 59 -28.36 12.39 -23.59
CA HIS A 59 -29.81 12.58 -23.43
C HIS A 59 -30.57 12.82 -24.74
N GLN A 60 -29.88 12.95 -25.89
CA GLN A 60 -30.54 13.07 -27.18
C GLN A 60 -31.05 11.70 -27.65
N ASN A 61 -32.03 11.68 -28.55
CA ASN A 61 -32.42 10.43 -29.19
C ASN A 61 -31.26 9.92 -30.07
N ASN A 62 -30.66 8.82 -29.64
CA ASN A 62 -29.49 8.18 -30.26
C ASN A 62 -29.82 6.78 -30.82
N SER A 63 -31.11 6.40 -30.91
CA SER A 63 -31.52 5.03 -31.30
C SER A 63 -31.03 4.59 -32.69
N ASP A 64 -30.83 5.53 -33.60
CA ASP A 64 -30.34 5.27 -34.97
C ASP A 64 -28.80 5.28 -35.08
N TYR A 65 -28.09 5.36 -33.95
CA TYR A 65 -26.64 5.51 -33.89
C TYR A 65 -26.00 4.41 -33.03
N LEU A 66 -24.78 4.04 -33.40
CA LEU A 66 -23.81 3.48 -32.47
C LEU A 66 -23.12 4.63 -31.74
N THR A 67 -23.10 4.59 -30.42
CA THR A 67 -22.53 5.67 -29.60
C THR A 67 -21.40 5.16 -28.71
N CYS A 68 -20.38 5.99 -28.54
CA CYS A 68 -19.32 5.78 -27.56
C CYS A 68 -19.19 7.06 -26.70
N PRO A 69 -19.30 6.97 -25.37
CA PRO A 69 -19.01 8.11 -24.49
C PRO A 69 -17.58 8.60 -24.66
N VAL A 70 -17.40 9.91 -24.82
CA VAL A 70 -16.07 10.51 -25.06
C VAL A 70 -15.69 11.61 -24.08
N ALA A 71 -16.66 12.27 -23.47
CA ALA A 71 -16.41 13.36 -22.52
C ALA A 71 -17.62 13.62 -21.64
N ARG A 72 -17.37 14.15 -20.43
CA ARG A 72 -18.38 14.74 -19.56
C ARG A 72 -18.09 16.23 -19.37
N LEU A 73 -19.13 17.05 -19.45
CA LEU A 73 -19.05 18.48 -19.18
C LEU A 73 -19.62 18.75 -17.79
N GLN A 74 -18.99 19.66 -17.06
CA GLN A 74 -19.45 20.14 -15.76
C GLN A 74 -19.35 21.67 -15.71
N GLN A 75 -20.15 22.29 -14.86
CA GLN A 75 -20.04 23.72 -14.59
C GLN A 75 -19.12 23.95 -13.40
N ASP A 76 -18.25 24.96 -13.50
CA ASP A 76 -17.51 25.45 -12.34
C ASP A 76 -18.39 26.30 -11.41
N SER A 77 -17.82 26.76 -10.30
CA SER A 77 -18.52 27.62 -9.33
C SER A 77 -18.92 28.99 -9.89
N GLN A 78 -18.39 29.38 -11.06
CA GLN A 78 -18.70 30.62 -11.77
C GLN A 78 -19.71 30.40 -12.92
N GLY A 79 -20.18 29.16 -13.13
CA GLY A 79 -21.12 28.78 -14.18
C GLY A 79 -20.48 28.55 -15.56
N SER A 80 -19.15 28.54 -15.67
CA SER A 80 -18.44 28.24 -16.92
C SER A 80 -18.40 26.73 -17.15
N TRP A 81 -18.62 26.31 -18.40
CA TRP A 81 -18.51 24.90 -18.79
C TRP A 81 -17.06 24.48 -18.95
N GLN A 82 -16.69 23.38 -18.31
CA GLN A 82 -15.38 22.75 -18.41
C GLN A 82 -15.52 21.25 -18.63
N LEU A 83 -14.47 20.63 -19.19
CA LEU A 83 -14.37 19.18 -19.25
C LEU A 83 -14.12 18.63 -17.85
N ASP A 84 -14.76 17.51 -17.55
CA ASP A 84 -14.46 16.75 -16.35
C ASP A 84 -13.27 15.82 -16.60
N GLU A 85 -12.11 16.22 -16.09
CA GLU A 85 -10.84 15.48 -16.18
C GLU A 85 -10.85 14.13 -15.44
N THR A 86 -11.84 13.89 -14.57
CA THR A 86 -12.00 12.61 -13.85
C THR A 86 -12.86 11.61 -14.62
N PHE A 87 -13.47 12.02 -15.73
CA PHE A 87 -14.29 11.13 -16.54
C PHE A 87 -13.44 10.06 -17.24
N LEU A 88 -13.87 8.80 -17.12
CA LEU A 88 -13.26 7.64 -17.76
C LEU A 88 -14.21 7.09 -18.84
N PRO A 89 -13.97 7.40 -20.13
CA PRO A 89 -14.72 6.76 -21.21
C PRO A 89 -14.41 5.26 -21.28
N PRO A 90 -15.13 4.46 -22.08
CA PRO A 90 -14.69 3.11 -22.41
C PRO A 90 -13.31 3.15 -23.09
N LEU A 91 -12.30 2.57 -22.44
CA LEU A 91 -10.89 2.70 -22.83
C LEU A 91 -10.40 1.45 -23.54
N LEU A 92 -9.84 1.62 -24.74
CA LEU A 92 -9.10 0.54 -25.43
C LEU A 92 -7.64 0.43 -24.98
N THR A 93 -7.06 1.53 -24.51
CA THR A 93 -5.66 1.62 -24.06
C THR A 93 -5.58 2.48 -22.80
N ILE A 94 -4.63 2.19 -21.92
CA ILE A 94 -4.44 2.94 -20.65
C ILE A 94 -4.15 4.42 -20.90
N GLN A 95 -3.31 4.74 -21.90
CA GLN A 95 -2.99 6.13 -22.27
C GLN A 95 -4.20 6.96 -22.73
N GLY A 96 -5.33 6.32 -23.04
CA GLY A 96 -6.57 7.01 -23.41
C GLY A 96 -7.19 7.81 -22.28
N SER A 97 -6.73 7.64 -21.04
CA SER A 97 -7.10 8.47 -19.89
C SER A 97 -5.87 8.94 -19.14
N ARG A 98 -5.70 10.27 -19.07
CA ARG A 98 -4.63 10.89 -18.27
C ARG A 98 -4.78 10.56 -16.78
N TRP A 99 -6.01 10.56 -16.28
CA TRP A 99 -6.29 10.20 -14.88
C TRP A 99 -5.79 8.79 -14.57
N LEU A 100 -6.07 7.81 -15.43
CA LEU A 100 -5.68 6.41 -15.19
C LEU A 100 -4.15 6.24 -15.20
N VAL A 101 -3.47 6.93 -16.12
CA VAL A 101 -1.99 6.95 -16.17
C VAL A 101 -1.43 7.53 -14.87
N THR A 102 -1.92 8.69 -14.44
CA THR A 102 -1.43 9.34 -13.21
C THR A 102 -1.70 8.48 -11.97
N GLN A 103 -2.87 7.85 -11.86
CA GLN A 103 -3.18 6.96 -10.74
C GLN A 103 -2.28 5.72 -10.71
N LEU A 104 -2.00 5.11 -11.87
CA LEU A 104 -1.07 3.99 -11.95
C LEU A 104 0.35 4.37 -11.52
N GLU A 105 0.82 5.56 -11.91
CA GLU A 105 2.13 6.10 -11.50
C GLU A 105 2.20 6.35 -9.99
N GLN A 106 1.16 6.94 -9.42
CA GLN A 106 1.05 7.20 -7.99
C GLN A 106 1.05 5.89 -7.19
N LEU A 107 0.22 4.92 -7.59
CA LEU A 107 0.15 3.61 -6.95
C LEU A 107 1.52 2.90 -6.98
N LEU A 108 2.19 2.87 -8.14
CA LEU A 108 3.51 2.24 -8.27
C LEU A 108 4.57 2.93 -7.41
N THR A 109 4.50 4.26 -7.30
CA THR A 109 5.39 5.02 -6.42
C THR A 109 5.18 4.63 -4.96
N GLN A 110 3.94 4.63 -4.49
CA GLN A 110 3.59 4.20 -3.13
C GLN A 110 4.02 2.75 -2.87
N LEU A 111 3.74 1.85 -3.80
CA LEU A 111 4.11 0.44 -3.72
C LEU A 111 5.62 0.27 -3.57
N ARG A 112 6.43 0.93 -4.42
CA ARG A 112 7.90 0.85 -4.36
C ARG A 112 8.46 1.40 -3.05
N VAL A 113 7.93 2.53 -2.56
CA VAL A 113 8.32 3.10 -1.25
C VAL A 113 8.03 2.10 -0.14
N ARG A 114 6.85 1.48 -0.14
CA ARG A 114 6.45 0.47 0.85
C ARG A 114 7.32 -0.77 0.77
N LEU A 115 7.58 -1.29 -0.43
CA LEU A 115 8.42 -2.45 -0.68
C LEU A 115 9.86 -2.22 -0.18
N CYS A 116 10.47 -1.06 -0.47
CA CYS A 116 11.79 -0.69 0.05
C CYS A 116 11.83 -0.71 1.58
N ARG A 117 10.81 -0.14 2.24
CA ARG A 117 10.70 -0.12 3.71
C ARG A 117 10.59 -1.53 4.29
N LEU A 118 9.73 -2.38 3.73
CA LEU A 118 9.55 -3.77 4.19
C LEU A 118 10.80 -4.63 3.95
N MET A 119 11.53 -4.39 2.85
CA MET A 119 12.80 -5.05 2.59
C MET A 119 13.89 -4.65 3.60
N ALA A 120 13.94 -3.38 4.00
CA ALA A 120 14.86 -2.92 5.04
C ALA A 120 14.56 -3.63 6.38
N MET A 121 13.29 -3.69 6.78
CA MET A 121 12.86 -4.42 7.99
C MET A 121 13.24 -5.90 7.95
N ARG A 122 13.15 -6.55 6.77
CA ARG A 122 13.57 -7.95 6.61
C ARG A 122 15.08 -8.14 6.80
N ARG A 123 15.91 -7.19 6.34
CA ARG A 123 17.37 -7.27 6.52
C ARG A 123 17.75 -7.15 7.99
N GLU A 124 17.13 -6.21 8.71
CA GLU A 124 17.32 -6.04 10.15
C GLU A 124 16.90 -7.29 10.95
N SER A 125 15.85 -8.00 10.52
CA SER A 125 15.43 -9.27 11.13
C SER A 125 16.44 -10.41 10.84
N ASN A 126 16.92 -10.53 9.60
CA ASN A 126 17.86 -11.58 9.21
C ASN A 126 19.26 -11.44 9.83
N GLU A 127 19.76 -10.21 10.04
CA GLU A 127 21.04 -9.97 10.72
C GLU A 127 21.04 -10.45 12.18
N ARG A 128 19.85 -10.69 12.77
CA ARG A 128 19.68 -11.22 14.13
C ARG A 128 19.68 -12.75 14.24
N MET A 129 19.98 -13.46 13.15
CA MET A 129 20.41 -14.88 13.08
C MET A 129 20.05 -15.77 14.28
N ALA A 130 18.76 -15.99 14.54
CA ALA A 130 18.22 -17.16 15.25
C ALA A 130 16.69 -17.17 15.13
N ASP A 131 16.20 -18.14 14.36
CA ASP A 131 14.80 -18.60 14.27
C ASP A 131 13.77 -17.64 13.65
N PHE A 132 13.24 -18.05 12.49
CA PHE A 132 12.04 -17.49 11.86
C PHE A 132 10.88 -17.46 12.87
N ALA A 133 10.55 -16.29 13.39
CA ALA A 133 9.40 -16.15 14.28
C ALA A 133 8.11 -16.14 13.46
N VAL A 134 7.00 -16.62 14.02
CA VAL A 134 5.68 -16.64 13.36
C VAL A 134 5.22 -15.23 12.90
N ALA A 135 5.73 -14.16 13.52
CA ALA A 135 5.53 -12.77 13.10
C ALA A 135 6.12 -12.45 11.71
N ASP A 136 7.14 -13.20 11.26
CA ASP A 136 7.77 -13.02 9.95
C ASP A 136 6.90 -13.56 8.80
N VAL A 137 5.87 -14.36 9.09
CA VAL A 137 4.99 -14.95 8.06
C VAL A 137 4.13 -13.88 7.40
N SER A 138 3.58 -12.93 8.18
CA SER A 138 2.80 -11.81 7.63
C SER A 138 3.66 -10.89 6.77
N LEU A 139 4.86 -10.56 7.25
CA LEU A 139 5.84 -9.76 6.49
C LEU A 139 6.25 -10.48 5.21
N PHE A 140 6.48 -11.80 5.26
CA PHE A 140 6.80 -12.62 4.10
C PHE A 140 5.67 -12.59 3.06
N TRP A 141 4.43 -12.84 3.46
CA TRP A 141 3.30 -12.84 2.51
C TRP A 141 3.04 -11.46 1.92
N LEU A 142 3.19 -10.40 2.70
CA LEU A 142 3.09 -9.03 2.19
C LEU A 142 4.20 -8.73 1.18
N LEU A 143 5.46 -9.07 1.51
CA LEU A 143 6.57 -8.94 0.58
C LEU A 143 6.35 -9.79 -0.67
N ASN A 144 5.82 -11.00 -0.55
CA ASN A 144 5.54 -11.86 -1.70
C ASN A 144 4.49 -11.22 -2.63
N ALA A 145 3.40 -10.69 -2.07
CA ALA A 145 2.36 -10.01 -2.82
C ALA A 145 2.92 -8.77 -3.56
N LEU A 146 3.66 -7.91 -2.86
CA LEU A 146 4.20 -6.69 -3.46
C LEU A 146 5.31 -6.98 -4.48
N ASN A 147 6.25 -7.88 -4.19
CA ASN A 147 7.34 -8.23 -5.11
C ASN A 147 6.83 -8.91 -6.38
N SER A 148 5.73 -9.66 -6.28
CA SER A 148 5.12 -10.31 -7.43
C SER A 148 4.31 -9.32 -8.29
N ALA A 149 3.64 -8.35 -7.66
CA ALA A 149 2.83 -7.35 -8.36
C ALA A 149 3.65 -6.23 -9.02
N GLU A 150 4.72 -5.74 -8.37
CA GLU A 150 5.53 -4.60 -8.86
C GLU A 150 6.02 -4.76 -10.31
N PRO A 151 6.68 -5.87 -10.72
CA PRO A 151 7.21 -5.97 -12.07
C PRO A 151 6.11 -6.04 -13.13
N VAL A 152 4.98 -6.68 -12.81
CA VAL A 152 3.82 -6.81 -13.71
C VAL A 152 3.15 -5.44 -13.88
N LEU A 153 2.86 -4.74 -12.79
CA LEU A 153 2.28 -3.40 -12.84
C LEU A 153 3.25 -2.38 -13.48
N GLY A 154 4.56 -2.52 -13.23
CA GLY A 154 5.60 -1.72 -13.86
C GLY A 154 5.67 -1.91 -15.38
N GLN A 155 5.29 -3.08 -15.91
CA GLN A 155 5.19 -3.29 -17.36
C GLN A 155 4.08 -2.44 -17.98
N PHE A 156 2.95 -2.26 -17.30
CA PHE A 156 1.87 -1.39 -17.78
C PHE A 156 2.28 0.07 -17.80
N GLN A 157 3.04 0.55 -16.81
CA GLN A 157 3.59 1.91 -16.78
C GLN A 157 4.50 2.19 -17.99
N ARG A 158 5.30 1.20 -18.42
CA ARG A 158 6.18 1.32 -19.60
C ARG A 158 5.42 1.17 -20.93
N ASN A 159 4.30 0.45 -20.93
CA ASN A 159 3.53 0.12 -22.13
C ASN A 159 2.08 0.59 -22.00
N LEU A 160 1.86 1.91 -21.97
CA LEU A 160 0.55 2.53 -21.79
C LEU A 160 -0.45 2.26 -22.94
N GLN A 161 0.02 1.67 -24.04
CA GLN A 161 -0.80 1.15 -25.14
C GLN A 161 -1.60 -0.11 -24.75
N SER A 162 -1.30 -0.71 -23.59
CA SER A 162 -1.94 -1.94 -23.15
C SER A 162 -3.43 -1.72 -22.83
N PRO A 163 -4.30 -2.72 -23.06
CA PRO A 163 -5.72 -2.63 -22.70
C PRO A 163 -5.94 -2.59 -21.17
N PRO A 164 -6.86 -1.77 -20.68
CA PRO A 164 -7.17 -1.69 -19.25
C PRO A 164 -7.82 -2.96 -18.69
N GLU A 165 -8.48 -3.75 -19.55
CA GLU A 165 -9.03 -5.07 -19.18
C GLU A 165 -7.93 -6.05 -18.72
N ARG A 166 -6.67 -5.85 -19.16
CA ARG A 166 -5.53 -6.64 -18.67
C ARG A 166 -4.94 -6.10 -17.38
N LEU A 167 -5.08 -4.80 -17.12
CA LEU A 167 -4.60 -4.16 -15.90
C LEU A 167 -5.50 -4.50 -14.70
N TYR A 168 -6.82 -4.46 -14.90
CA TYR A 168 -7.81 -4.67 -13.84
C TYR A 168 -7.62 -5.98 -13.04
N PRO A 169 -7.41 -7.16 -13.67
CA PRO A 169 -7.19 -8.40 -12.95
C PRO A 169 -5.95 -8.37 -12.06
N GLU A 170 -4.88 -7.70 -12.48
CA GLU A 170 -3.63 -7.62 -11.71
C GLU A 170 -3.76 -6.65 -10.53
N LEU A 171 -4.46 -5.53 -10.70
CA LEU A 171 -4.85 -4.65 -9.59
C LEU A 171 -5.75 -5.38 -8.58
N SER A 172 -6.75 -6.12 -9.08
CA SER A 172 -7.67 -6.90 -8.24
C SER A 172 -6.97 -8.02 -7.49
N ARG A 173 -6.00 -8.70 -8.13
CA ARG A 173 -5.16 -9.74 -7.51
C ARG A 173 -4.32 -9.15 -6.37
N LEU A 174 -3.73 -7.98 -6.60
CA LEU A 174 -2.98 -7.27 -5.56
C LEU A 174 -3.90 -6.89 -4.39
N ALA A 175 -5.04 -6.26 -4.66
CA ALA A 175 -6.03 -5.90 -3.63
C ALA A 175 -6.49 -7.12 -2.83
N GLY A 176 -6.85 -8.22 -3.51
CA GLY A 176 -7.25 -9.47 -2.87
C GLY A 176 -6.16 -10.06 -1.96
N SER A 177 -4.90 -9.95 -2.36
CA SER A 177 -3.76 -10.39 -1.55
C SER A 177 -3.59 -9.50 -0.31
N LEU A 178 -3.71 -8.18 -0.46
CA LEU A 178 -3.57 -7.22 0.65
C LEU A 178 -4.74 -7.27 1.64
N LEU A 179 -5.95 -7.61 1.18
CA LEU A 179 -7.13 -7.79 2.03
C LEU A 179 -6.95 -8.87 3.09
N THR A 180 -6.05 -9.84 2.89
CA THR A 180 -5.71 -10.84 3.92
C THR A 180 -5.15 -10.23 5.21
N PHE A 181 -4.66 -8.99 5.14
CA PHE A 181 -4.13 -8.22 6.27
C PHE A 181 -5.10 -7.14 6.77
N SER A 182 -6.26 -6.98 6.15
CA SER A 182 -7.26 -5.98 6.52
C SER A 182 -8.34 -6.57 7.41
N LEU A 183 -8.75 -5.82 8.43
CA LEU A 183 -9.94 -6.10 9.24
C LEU A 183 -11.11 -5.19 8.89
N GLU A 184 -10.86 -4.10 8.15
CA GLU A 184 -11.83 -3.06 7.84
C GLU A 184 -12.56 -3.35 6.52
N HIS A 185 -11.87 -3.97 5.57
CA HIS A 185 -12.38 -4.23 4.23
C HIS A 185 -12.56 -5.73 3.97
N GLN A 186 -13.53 -6.07 3.12
CA GLN A 186 -13.80 -7.44 2.67
C GLN A 186 -13.54 -7.57 1.18
N VAL A 187 -13.47 -8.81 0.67
CA VAL A 187 -13.28 -9.11 -0.76
C VAL A 187 -14.35 -8.48 -1.65
N SER A 188 -15.56 -8.30 -1.13
CA SER A 188 -16.66 -7.60 -1.82
C SER A 188 -16.40 -6.12 -2.10
N ALA A 189 -15.37 -5.52 -1.47
CA ALA A 189 -14.95 -4.14 -1.75
C ALA A 189 -14.24 -3.99 -3.11
N ILE A 190 -13.77 -5.08 -3.72
CA ILE A 190 -13.17 -5.05 -5.06
C ILE A 190 -14.30 -4.84 -6.09
N PRO A 191 -14.32 -3.71 -6.83
CA PRO A 191 -15.40 -3.39 -7.75
C PRO A 191 -15.41 -4.34 -8.95
N VAL A 192 -16.59 -4.76 -9.38
CA VAL A 192 -16.76 -5.64 -10.56
C VAL A 192 -16.47 -4.85 -11.84
N TRP A 193 -15.77 -5.49 -12.78
CA TRP A 193 -15.47 -4.90 -14.10
C TRP A 193 -16.75 -4.50 -14.86
N GLN A 194 -16.82 -3.22 -15.21
CA GLN A 194 -17.89 -2.62 -16.01
C GLN A 194 -17.26 -1.70 -17.06
N HIS A 195 -16.99 -2.24 -18.26
CA HIS A 195 -16.22 -1.54 -19.29
C HIS A 195 -16.88 -0.22 -19.75
N GLU A 196 -18.22 -0.18 -19.76
CA GLU A 196 -18.96 1.02 -20.15
C GLU A 196 -18.97 2.10 -19.05
N GLN A 197 -18.61 1.74 -17.82
CA GLN A 197 -18.68 2.60 -16.64
C GLN A 197 -17.38 2.52 -15.81
N LEU A 198 -16.24 2.80 -16.45
CA LEU A 198 -14.92 2.67 -15.80
C LEU A 198 -14.74 3.56 -14.56
N ASN A 199 -15.48 4.67 -14.45
CA ASN A 199 -15.55 5.49 -13.23
C ASN A 199 -16.05 4.74 -11.99
N ALA A 200 -16.87 3.68 -12.15
CA ALA A 200 -17.34 2.84 -11.06
C ALA A 200 -16.35 1.71 -10.71
N VAL A 201 -15.26 1.57 -11.48
CA VAL A 201 -14.30 0.47 -11.37
C VAL A 201 -12.95 0.96 -10.87
N PHE A 202 -12.29 1.84 -11.63
CA PHE A 202 -10.91 2.20 -11.31
C PHE A 202 -10.78 3.12 -10.10
N PRO A 203 -11.51 4.24 -9.98
CA PRO A 203 -11.43 5.11 -8.79
C PRO A 203 -11.59 4.35 -7.47
N PRO A 204 -12.68 3.60 -7.22
CA PRO A 204 -12.82 2.87 -5.95
C PRO A 204 -11.74 1.77 -5.76
N LEU A 205 -11.24 1.15 -6.83
CA LEU A 205 -10.16 0.17 -6.73
C LEU A 205 -8.82 0.81 -6.36
N PHE A 206 -8.50 1.98 -6.91
CA PHE A 206 -7.28 2.73 -6.56
C PHE A 206 -7.34 3.27 -5.14
N ASP A 207 -8.50 3.78 -4.70
CA ASP A 207 -8.72 4.22 -3.32
C ASP A 207 -8.51 3.06 -2.34
N LEU A 208 -9.15 1.91 -2.60
CA LEU A 208 -8.98 0.69 -1.79
C LEU A 208 -7.51 0.23 -1.74
N LEU A 209 -6.80 0.24 -2.87
CA LEU A 209 -5.39 -0.13 -2.91
C LEU A 209 -4.51 0.85 -2.12
N GLY A 210 -4.81 2.15 -2.19
CA GLY A 210 -4.14 3.19 -1.39
C GLY A 210 -4.30 2.90 0.10
N ASP A 211 -5.55 2.74 0.55
CA ASP A 211 -5.87 2.45 1.95
C ASP A 211 -5.18 1.18 2.44
N LEU A 212 -5.23 0.10 1.63
CA LEU A 212 -4.60 -1.17 1.97
C LEU A 212 -3.08 -1.04 2.06
N LEU A 213 -2.42 -0.34 1.13
CA LEU A 213 -0.97 -0.13 1.17
C LEU A 213 -0.54 0.73 2.37
N GLU A 214 -1.39 1.63 2.84
CA GLU A 214 -1.13 2.42 4.03
C GLU A 214 -1.29 1.62 5.32
N ALA A 215 -2.40 0.89 5.43
CA ALA A 215 -2.78 0.11 6.62
C ALA A 215 -1.98 -1.19 6.77
N SER A 216 -1.48 -1.79 5.69
CA SER A 216 -0.93 -3.15 5.70
C SER A 216 0.46 -3.29 6.34
N LEU A 217 1.00 -2.32 7.09
CA LEU A 217 2.29 -2.50 7.77
C LEU A 217 2.16 -3.46 8.96
N PRO A 218 2.74 -4.67 8.89
CA PRO A 218 2.87 -5.54 10.03
C PRO A 218 4.21 -5.20 10.67
N SER A 219 4.24 -4.15 11.50
CA SER A 219 5.01 -4.17 12.75
C SER A 219 4.93 -2.81 13.41
N ARG A 220 4.19 -2.73 14.51
CA ARG A 220 4.36 -1.67 15.50
C ARG A 220 5.60 -1.94 16.37
N VAL A 221 6.29 -3.06 16.20
CA VAL A 221 7.32 -3.54 17.12
C VAL A 221 8.71 -3.33 16.53
N VAL A 222 9.53 -2.60 17.27
CA VAL A 222 10.96 -2.42 17.05
C VAL A 222 11.69 -3.25 18.08
N ALA A 223 12.38 -4.30 17.65
CA ALA A 223 13.32 -5.00 18.53
C ALA A 223 14.60 -4.16 18.67
N LEU A 224 15.04 -3.95 19.91
CA LEU A 224 16.19 -3.14 20.29
C LEU A 224 17.34 -4.06 20.69
N SER A 225 18.50 -3.85 20.07
CA SER A 225 19.71 -4.60 20.39
C SER A 225 20.22 -4.19 21.77
N LEU A 226 20.56 -5.18 22.61
CA LEU A 226 21.13 -4.98 23.93
C LEU A 226 22.61 -5.38 23.92
N ASP A 227 23.49 -4.44 24.25
CA ASP A 227 24.91 -4.68 24.47
C ASP A 227 25.11 -5.21 25.90
N TYR A 228 25.58 -6.45 26.05
CA TYR A 228 25.83 -7.07 27.35
C TYR A 228 27.29 -6.94 27.80
N ASP A 229 27.50 -6.37 28.99
CA ASP A 229 28.78 -6.41 29.71
C ASP A 229 28.73 -7.45 30.83
N PRO A 230 29.36 -8.63 30.66
CA PRO A 230 29.32 -9.71 31.64
C PRO A 230 30.10 -9.40 32.93
N ARG A 231 31.02 -8.43 32.92
CA ARG A 231 31.81 -8.10 34.13
C ARG A 231 30.99 -7.30 35.13
N LEU A 232 30.06 -6.49 34.62
CA LEU A 232 29.23 -5.60 35.41
C LEU A 232 27.77 -6.07 35.49
N HIS A 233 27.42 -7.12 34.73
CA HIS A 233 26.06 -7.60 34.55
C HIS A 233 25.09 -6.51 34.06
N PHE A 234 25.58 -5.65 33.16
CA PHE A 234 24.78 -4.59 32.55
C PHE A 234 24.40 -4.94 31.12
N TRP A 235 23.15 -4.66 30.78
CA TRP A 235 22.65 -4.70 29.41
C TRP A 235 22.26 -3.29 29.01
N GLN A 236 22.67 -2.83 27.82
CA GLN A 236 22.43 -1.47 27.37
C GLN A 236 21.79 -1.45 25.98
N ALA A 237 20.66 -0.76 25.84
CA ALA A 237 20.03 -0.47 24.56
C ALA A 237 20.08 1.03 24.26
N ARG A 238 20.50 1.39 23.04
CA ARG A 238 20.49 2.77 22.56
C ARG A 238 19.19 3.07 21.81
N LEU A 239 18.52 4.15 22.20
CA LEU A 239 17.26 4.60 21.62
C LEU A 239 17.55 5.70 20.58
N HIS A 240 18.06 5.28 19.42
CA HIS A 240 18.47 6.18 18.35
C HIS A 240 17.31 6.81 17.59
N ASP A 241 16.17 6.12 17.50
CA ASP A 241 14.98 6.61 16.79
C ASP A 241 14.16 7.55 17.70
N PRO A 242 13.89 8.81 17.29
CA PRO A 242 13.07 9.74 18.05
C PRO A 242 11.68 9.21 18.38
N ARG A 243 11.09 8.38 17.51
CA ARG A 243 9.74 7.81 17.69
C ARG A 243 9.63 6.90 18.91
N LEU A 244 10.74 6.31 19.32
CA LEU A 244 10.80 5.45 20.50
C LEU A 244 10.66 6.23 21.81
N ARG A 245 10.94 7.55 21.80
CA ARG A 245 10.99 8.36 23.03
C ARG A 245 9.65 8.90 23.47
N GLU A 246 8.72 9.14 22.54
CA GLU A 246 7.47 9.85 22.84
C GLU A 246 6.21 9.00 22.62
N GLY A 247 6.30 7.86 21.92
CA GLY A 247 5.14 7.09 21.53
C GLY A 247 5.40 5.59 21.42
N ALA A 248 6.03 4.96 22.42
CA ALA A 248 6.25 3.51 22.42
C ALA A 248 6.01 2.88 23.79
N ASP A 249 5.47 1.66 23.82
CA ASP A 249 5.44 0.77 24.98
C ASP A 249 6.61 -0.20 24.94
N TYR A 250 7.29 -0.39 26.06
CA TYR A 250 8.49 -1.23 26.12
C TYR A 250 8.21 -2.54 26.84
N TYR A 251 8.71 -3.62 26.24
CA TYR A 251 8.53 -4.99 26.70
C TYR A 251 9.86 -5.73 26.68
N LEU A 252 10.18 -6.39 27.79
CA LEU A 252 11.38 -7.17 27.96
C LEU A 252 11.03 -8.65 27.90
N SER A 253 11.69 -9.38 27.01
CA SER A 253 11.67 -10.82 26.90
C SER A 253 12.89 -11.36 27.64
N VAL A 254 12.66 -12.28 28.57
CA VAL A 254 13.67 -12.83 29.47
C VAL A 254 13.65 -14.34 29.35
N ARG A 255 14.79 -14.92 29.00
CA ARG A 255 15.01 -16.37 29.05
C ARG A 255 16.03 -16.67 30.14
N SER A 256 15.68 -17.58 31.03
CA SER A 256 16.53 -17.98 32.16
C SER A 256 16.32 -19.46 32.45
N PRO A 257 17.36 -20.19 32.93
CA PRO A 257 17.23 -21.58 33.36
C PRO A 257 16.43 -21.75 34.66
N ILE A 258 16.10 -20.66 35.38
CA ILE A 258 15.35 -20.76 36.64
C ILE A 258 13.84 -21.03 36.39
N PRO A 259 13.12 -21.67 37.32
CA PRO A 259 11.69 -21.94 37.16
C PRO A 259 10.85 -20.68 36.91
N VAL A 260 9.89 -20.76 35.99
CA VAL A 260 9.03 -19.64 35.56
C VAL A 260 8.38 -18.88 36.72
N ALA A 261 7.82 -19.59 37.70
CA ALA A 261 7.18 -18.98 38.86
C ALA A 261 8.17 -18.15 39.70
N GLN A 262 9.41 -18.63 39.84
CA GLN A 262 10.47 -17.91 40.54
C GLN A 262 10.94 -16.70 39.72
N LEU A 263 11.09 -16.84 38.40
CA LEU A 263 11.48 -15.74 37.52
C LEU A 263 10.46 -14.60 37.55
N GLN A 264 9.16 -14.91 37.47
CA GLN A 264 8.10 -13.91 37.49
C GLN A 264 8.06 -13.11 38.81
N GLU A 265 8.38 -13.73 39.95
CA GLU A 265 8.39 -13.05 41.25
C GLU A 265 9.70 -12.30 41.51
N GLN A 266 10.85 -12.93 41.20
CA GLN A 266 12.16 -12.41 41.58
C GLN A 266 12.70 -11.38 40.59
N PHE A 267 12.45 -11.55 39.29
CA PHE A 267 13.02 -10.71 38.26
C PHE A 267 12.62 -9.23 38.41
N PRO A 268 11.33 -8.86 38.63
CA PRO A 268 10.95 -7.46 38.83
C PRO A 268 11.57 -6.80 40.07
N ARG A 269 11.88 -7.58 41.11
CA ARG A 269 12.47 -7.08 42.36
C ARG A 269 13.97 -6.84 42.23
N GLN A 270 14.65 -7.74 41.52
CA GLN A 270 16.11 -7.79 41.44
C GLN A 270 16.67 -7.03 40.24
N CYS A 271 15.99 -7.08 39.09
CA CYS A 271 16.37 -6.32 37.91
C CYS A 271 16.18 -4.82 38.16
N LYS A 272 17.19 -4.01 37.82
CA LYS A 272 17.11 -2.54 37.90
C LYS A 272 17.19 -1.94 36.52
N VAL A 273 16.22 -1.11 36.19
CA VAL A 273 16.08 -0.47 34.87
C VAL A 273 16.15 1.04 35.03
N GLY A 274 16.80 1.75 34.11
CA GLY A 274 16.84 3.21 34.11
C GLY A 274 17.89 3.78 33.15
N SER A 275 18.19 5.07 33.31
CA SER A 275 19.29 5.74 32.61
C SER A 275 20.64 5.16 33.05
N PRO A 276 21.70 5.22 32.21
CA PRO A 276 23.01 4.68 32.57
C PRO A 276 23.59 5.24 33.87
N ASP A 277 23.44 6.55 34.10
CA ASP A 277 23.92 7.21 35.31
C ASP A 277 23.14 6.75 36.54
N HIS A 278 21.82 6.60 36.40
CA HIS A 278 20.96 6.15 37.48
C HIS A 278 21.25 4.71 37.88
N VAL A 279 21.31 3.78 36.91
CA VAL A 279 21.52 2.35 37.20
C VAL A 279 22.90 2.11 37.83
N ARG A 280 23.96 2.80 37.37
CA ARG A 280 25.29 2.73 38.01
C ARG A 280 25.27 3.22 39.47
N GLY A 281 24.43 4.20 39.80
CA GLY A 281 24.22 4.68 41.17
C GLY A 281 23.37 3.74 42.04
N ILE A 282 22.45 2.98 41.43
CA ILE A 282 21.58 2.03 42.15
C ILE A 282 22.31 0.74 42.54
N VAL A 283 23.29 0.25 41.77
CA VAL A 283 23.97 -1.01 42.14
C VAL A 283 24.61 -0.94 43.54
N ASN A 284 24.93 0.26 44.02
CA ASN A 284 25.51 0.51 45.35
C ASN A 284 24.51 1.08 46.38
N SER A 285 23.24 1.29 46.03
CA SER A 285 22.22 1.87 46.93
C SER A 285 20.89 1.14 46.76
N SER A 286 20.15 0.85 47.84
CA SER A 286 18.89 0.08 47.80
C SER A 286 17.69 0.81 47.12
N ARG A 287 17.96 1.66 46.13
CA ARG A 287 16.98 2.45 45.37
C ARG A 287 16.27 1.59 44.32
N VAL A 288 15.07 2.03 43.95
CA VAL A 288 14.18 1.34 43.01
C VAL A 288 14.42 1.92 41.60
N GLY A 289 14.51 1.06 40.59
CA GLY A 289 14.55 1.47 39.18
C GLY A 289 13.16 1.64 38.58
N VAL A 290 13.06 1.72 37.25
CA VAL A 290 11.77 1.67 36.55
C VAL A 290 11.07 0.34 36.87
N PRO A 291 9.82 0.34 37.35
CA PRO A 291 9.08 -0.87 37.66
C PRO A 291 8.89 -1.77 36.44
N LEU A 292 9.07 -3.07 36.64
CA LEU A 292 8.76 -4.11 35.67
C LEU A 292 7.51 -4.87 36.12
N THR A 293 6.58 -5.13 35.21
CA THR A 293 5.36 -5.89 35.51
C THR A 293 5.33 -7.17 34.67
N PRO A 294 5.19 -8.37 35.28
CA PRO A 294 5.07 -9.61 34.52
C PRO A 294 3.77 -9.61 33.71
N LEU A 295 3.85 -9.97 32.44
CA LEU A 295 2.71 -10.05 31.55
C LEU A 295 2.03 -11.42 31.63
N ARG A 296 0.70 -11.41 31.75
CA ARG A 296 -0.13 -12.63 31.60
C ARG A 296 -0.38 -12.98 30.14
N HIS A 297 -0.48 -11.95 29.29
CA HIS A 297 -0.68 -12.08 27.85
C HIS A 297 0.30 -11.15 27.14
N VAL A 298 1.07 -11.71 26.22
CA VAL A 298 2.00 -10.95 25.38
C VAL A 298 1.18 -10.27 24.28
N PRO A 299 1.35 -8.96 24.03
CA PRO A 299 0.71 -8.30 22.90
C PRO A 299 0.98 -9.04 21.59
N ALA A 300 -0.04 -9.19 20.75
CA ALA A 300 0.04 -9.93 19.49
C ALA A 300 1.15 -9.43 18.54
N ALA A 301 1.61 -8.20 18.74
CA ALA A 301 2.65 -7.58 17.95
C ALA A 301 4.06 -8.14 18.26
N ILE A 302 4.29 -8.70 19.46
CA ILE A 302 5.61 -9.18 19.90
C ILE A 302 5.75 -10.67 19.55
N PRO A 303 6.91 -11.11 18.99
CA PRO A 303 7.14 -12.52 18.72
C PRO A 303 7.15 -13.35 20.01
N LEU A 304 6.30 -14.38 20.04
CA LEU A 304 6.08 -15.22 21.22
C LEU A 304 7.05 -16.41 21.20
N ARG A 305 7.92 -16.49 22.20
CA ARG A 305 8.89 -17.57 22.43
C ARG A 305 8.42 -18.37 23.64
N LEU A 306 8.19 -19.67 23.47
CA LEU A 306 7.59 -20.55 24.51
C LEU A 306 8.43 -20.63 25.80
N GLU A 307 9.75 -20.51 25.68
CA GLU A 307 10.68 -20.58 26.81
C GLU A 307 10.89 -19.23 27.53
N ASN A 308 10.34 -18.14 27.00
CA ASN A 308 10.61 -16.79 27.51
C ASN A 308 9.46 -16.28 28.37
N GLN A 309 9.82 -15.47 29.36
CA GLN A 309 8.87 -14.70 30.16
C GLN A 309 8.94 -13.23 29.76
N TYR A 310 7.79 -12.56 29.77
CA TYR A 310 7.65 -11.21 29.26
C TYR A 310 7.27 -10.24 30.38
N PHE A 311 7.90 -9.07 30.38
CA PHE A 311 7.68 -8.01 31.35
C PHE A 311 7.43 -6.69 30.62
N SER A 312 6.46 -5.89 31.07
CA SER A 312 6.29 -4.52 30.60
C SER A 312 7.06 -3.55 31.50
N LEU A 313 7.62 -2.50 30.90
CA LEU A 313 8.20 -1.38 31.63
C LEU A 313 7.10 -0.36 31.93
N ASP A 314 7.00 0.11 33.17
CA ASP A 314 6.08 1.18 33.53
C ASP A 314 6.64 2.55 33.13
N LEU A 315 6.17 3.03 31.98
CA LEU A 315 6.61 4.29 31.39
C LEU A 315 5.97 5.53 32.04
N SER A 316 4.97 5.35 32.90
CA SER A 316 4.40 6.45 33.69
C SER A 316 5.34 6.89 34.82
N HIS A 317 6.33 6.06 35.16
CA HIS A 317 7.27 6.32 36.22
C HIS A 317 8.27 7.44 35.83
N PRO A 318 8.57 8.41 36.71
CA PRO A 318 9.50 9.51 36.39
C PRO A 318 10.87 9.07 35.88
N LEU A 319 11.42 7.98 36.44
CA LEU A 319 12.70 7.40 35.99
C LEU A 319 12.65 6.85 34.56
N ALA A 320 11.48 6.42 34.08
CA ALA A 320 11.32 6.00 32.71
C ALA A 320 11.37 7.21 31.76
N THR A 321 10.81 8.34 32.19
CA THR A 321 10.90 9.60 31.43
C THR A 321 12.35 10.07 31.30
N GLU A 322 13.12 10.03 32.39
CA GLU A 322 14.55 10.36 32.39
C GLU A 322 15.36 9.43 31.46
N MET A 323 15.07 8.12 31.53
CA MET A 323 15.68 7.11 30.66
C MET A 323 15.42 7.42 29.17
N LEU A 324 14.18 7.73 28.80
CA LEU A 324 13.82 8.08 27.42
C LEU A 324 14.50 9.38 26.96
N GLN A 325 14.59 10.39 27.82
CA GLN A 325 15.30 11.65 27.55
C GLN A 325 16.81 11.44 27.36
N SER A 326 17.43 10.55 28.13
CA SER A 326 18.84 10.17 27.97
C SER A 326 19.12 9.43 26.66
N GLY A 327 18.07 8.93 25.99
CA GLY A 327 18.18 8.15 24.76
C GLY A 327 18.85 6.79 24.95
N THR A 328 18.99 6.32 26.19
CA THR A 328 19.64 5.04 26.51
C THR A 328 18.89 4.34 27.63
N CYS A 329 18.58 3.07 27.43
CA CYS A 329 17.99 2.20 28.43
C CYS A 329 19.07 1.23 28.94
N MET A 330 19.23 1.14 30.27
CA MET A 330 20.18 0.22 30.89
C MET A 330 19.46 -0.71 31.87
N PHE A 331 19.83 -1.98 31.85
CA PHE A 331 19.36 -3.02 32.78
C PHE A 331 20.54 -3.54 33.57
N TYR A 332 20.39 -3.63 34.88
CA TYR A 332 21.26 -4.42 35.74
C TYR A 332 20.54 -5.69 36.14
N VAL A 333 21.14 -6.83 35.84
CA VAL A 333 20.55 -8.13 36.17
C VAL A 333 21.55 -8.96 36.96
N PRO A 334 21.35 -9.13 38.28
CA PRO A 334 22.31 -9.85 39.10
C PRO A 334 22.43 -11.33 38.66
N GLY A 335 23.66 -11.85 38.66
CA GLY A 335 23.97 -13.21 38.19
C GLY A 335 23.26 -14.35 38.93
N MET A 336 22.71 -14.09 40.12
CA MET A 336 21.90 -15.06 40.88
C MET A 336 20.61 -15.51 40.15
N LEU A 337 20.21 -14.81 39.07
CA LEU A 337 19.09 -15.16 38.20
C LEU A 337 19.49 -16.15 37.07
N GLY A 338 20.65 -16.80 37.18
CA GLY A 338 21.08 -17.86 36.26
C GLY A 338 21.48 -17.35 34.87
N GLU A 339 22.16 -16.20 34.81
CA GLU A 339 22.64 -15.57 33.56
C GLU A 339 21.56 -15.48 32.46
N PRO A 340 20.50 -14.67 32.68
CA PRO A 340 19.40 -14.60 31.74
C PRO A 340 19.78 -13.92 30.43
N GLU A 341 19.24 -14.42 29.32
CA GLU A 341 19.25 -13.76 28.02
C GLU A 341 18.09 -12.76 27.95
N LEU A 342 18.39 -11.53 27.51
CA LEU A 342 17.42 -10.44 27.42
C LEU A 342 17.22 -9.98 25.98
N GLU A 343 15.97 -9.73 25.62
CA GLU A 343 15.59 -9.04 24.38
C GLU A 343 14.63 -7.91 24.71
N LEU A 344 14.87 -6.71 24.16
CA LEU A 344 14.01 -5.55 24.37
C LEU A 344 13.18 -5.27 23.12
N PHE A 345 11.87 -5.09 23.28
CA PHE A 345 10.93 -4.75 22.22
C PHE A 345 10.23 -3.43 22.56
N ALA A 346 10.09 -2.56 21.57
CA ALA A 346 9.33 -1.31 21.68
C ALA A 346 8.16 -1.35 20.69
N VAL A 347 6.94 -1.24 21.20
CA VAL A 347 5.70 -1.23 20.42
C VAL A 347 5.22 0.22 20.29
N LEU A 348 5.28 0.78 19.09
CA LEU A 348 4.85 2.15 18.81
C LEU A 348 3.33 2.31 19.06
N ARG A 349 2.97 3.29 19.89
CA ARG A 349 1.61 3.77 20.14
C ARG A 349 1.16 4.63 18.95
N THR A 350 -0.12 4.54 18.62
CA THR A 350 -0.77 5.30 17.52
C THR A 350 -0.82 6.78 17.78
#